data_AF-A0A7C7G1K6-F1
#
_entry.id   AF-A0A7C7G1K6-F1
#
_cell.length_a   1.000
_cell.length_b   1.000
_cell.length_c   1.000
_cell.angle_alpha   90.00
_cell.angle_beta   90.00
_cell.angle_gamma   90.00
#
_symmetry.space_group_name_H-M   'P 1'
#
loop_
_entity.id
_entity.type
_entity.pdbx_description
1 polymer ?
#
loop_
_entity_poly.entity_id
_entity_poly.type
_entity_poly.pdbx_seq_one_letter_code
_entity_poly.pdbx_strand_id
1 'polypeptide(L)'
;MKNFKLTANSIGLFIAELWKLDLTRAYRVTVVQWREKRSNDQNSLYWKWLGEIAKQQNVSNDPEIWHEIFKKYYCPEKVVNEHISIKSTKKLDLGEMHFYLNKIERYCMDRGYLITIPENSEYQQLLDRQEQ
;
A
#
# COMPACT_ATOMS: atom_id res chain seq x y z
N MET A 1 16.09 0.31 8.21
CA MET A 1 16.22 -1.01 8.88
C MET A 1 16.28 -2.07 7.80
N LYS A 2 17.38 -2.85 7.72
CA LYS A 2 17.45 -4.02 6.84
C LYS A 2 16.71 -5.16 7.54
N ASN A 3 15.68 -5.70 6.90
CA ASN A 3 14.98 -6.90 7.38
C ASN A 3 15.58 -8.12 6.69
N PHE A 4 15.85 -9.18 7.45
CA PHE A 4 16.31 -10.46 6.93
C PHE A 4 15.17 -11.47 7.03
N LYS A 5 14.76 -12.06 5.89
CA LYS A 5 13.82 -13.18 5.87
C LYS A 5 14.57 -14.43 6.31
N LEU A 6 14.38 -14.83 7.56
CA LEU A 6 15.00 -16.02 8.14
C LEU A 6 14.18 -17.27 7.79
N THR A 7 14.83 -18.21 7.12
CA THR A 7 14.34 -19.55 6.75
C THR A 7 15.47 -20.54 7.01
N ALA A 8 15.17 -21.85 7.03
CA ALA A 8 16.21 -22.88 7.15
C ALA A 8 17.33 -22.72 6.11
N ASN A 9 16.98 -22.23 4.92
CA ASN A 9 17.92 -22.04 3.80
C ASN A 9 18.68 -20.71 3.85
N SER A 10 18.18 -19.70 4.58
CA SER A 10 18.77 -18.35 4.62
C SER A 10 19.47 -18.01 5.95
N ILE A 11 19.36 -18.88 6.96
CA ILE A 11 19.97 -18.66 8.28
C ILE A 11 21.50 -18.57 8.21
N GLY A 12 22.14 -19.35 7.34
CA GLY A 12 23.60 -19.32 7.16
C GLY A 12 24.10 -17.94 6.70
N LEU A 13 23.37 -17.29 5.78
CA LEU A 13 23.69 -15.94 5.30
C LEU A 13 23.55 -14.90 6.42
N PHE A 14 22.54 -15.04 7.27
CA PHE A 14 22.35 -14.15 8.41
C PHE A 14 23.49 -14.28 9.43
N ILE A 15 23.91 -15.51 9.75
CA ILE A 15 25.05 -15.75 10.65
C ILE A 15 26.33 -15.14 10.08
N ALA A 16 26.59 -15.29 8.77
CA ALA A 16 27.74 -14.69 8.12
C ALA A 16 27.76 -13.15 8.21
N GLU A 17 26.59 -12.50 8.15
CA GLU A 17 26.48 -11.05 8.36
C GLU A 17 26.73 -10.63 9.81
N LEU A 18 26.30 -11.44 10.79
CA LEU A 18 26.58 -11.16 12.20
C LEU A 18 28.08 -11.19 12.51
N TRP A 19 28.84 -12.08 11.87
CA TRP A 19 30.31 -12.15 12.03
C TRP A 19 31.06 -10.92 11.51
N LYS A 20 30.43 -10.12 10.64
CA LYS A 20 31.03 -8.88 10.12
C LYS A 20 30.85 -7.70 11.08
N LEU A 21 30.06 -7.86 12.14
CA LEU A 21 29.80 -6.78 13.09
C LEU A 21 31.00 -6.57 14.02
N ASP A 22 31.33 -5.31 14.25
CA ASP A 22 32.29 -4.92 15.27
C ASP A 22 31.64 -5.02 16.66
N LEU A 23 31.90 -6.13 17.35
CA LEU A 23 31.36 -6.48 18.67
C LEU A 23 31.92 -5.63 19.82
N THR A 24 32.80 -4.66 19.54
CA THR A 24 33.14 -3.63 20.54
C THR A 24 31.96 -2.71 20.85
N ARG A 25 30.92 -2.72 20.01
CA ARG A 25 29.66 -1.98 20.18
C ARG A 25 28.52 -2.92 20.53
N ALA A 26 27.57 -2.44 21.33
CA ALA A 26 26.36 -3.18 21.66
C ALA A 26 25.30 -3.01 20.57
N TYR A 27 24.72 -4.14 20.12
CA TYR A 27 23.62 -4.15 19.15
C TYR A 27 22.38 -4.81 19.74
N ARG A 28 21.21 -4.32 19.34
CA ARG A 28 19.93 -4.97 19.64
C ARG A 28 19.49 -5.80 18.44
N VAL A 29 19.33 -7.11 18.62
CA VAL A 29 18.70 -8.00 17.64
C VAL A 29 17.27 -8.26 18.09
N THR A 30 16.30 -8.01 17.21
CA THR A 30 14.88 -8.32 17.47
C THR A 30 14.44 -9.36 16.46
N VAL A 31 14.10 -10.55 16.93
CA VAL A 31 13.55 -11.63 16.11
C VAL A 31 12.04 -11.62 16.30
N VAL A 32 11.32 -11.39 15.21
CA VAL A 32 9.87 -11.47 15.16
C VAL A 32 9.47 -12.49 14.11
N GLN A 33 8.30 -13.10 14.27
CA GLN A 33 7.75 -14.00 13.25
C GLN A 33 7.70 -13.27 11.91
N TRP A 34 8.26 -13.88 10.86
CA TRP A 34 8.18 -13.31 9.53
C TRP A 34 6.72 -13.22 9.11
N ARG A 35 6.26 -11.99 8.94
CA ARG A 35 5.05 -11.69 8.19
C ARG A 35 5.52 -10.94 6.99
N GLU A 36 5.03 -11.33 5.81
CA GLU A 36 5.19 -10.51 4.62
C GLU A 36 4.71 -9.12 5.02
N LYS A 37 5.56 -8.11 4.78
CA LYS A 37 5.16 -6.73 5.03
C LYS A 37 3.84 -6.57 4.28
N ARG A 38 2.75 -6.20 4.97
CA ARG A 38 1.47 -5.86 4.29
C ARG A 38 1.86 -5.08 3.06
N SER A 39 1.56 -5.60 1.88
CA SER A 39 2.17 -5.05 0.70
C SER A 39 1.83 -3.58 0.67
N ASN A 40 2.86 -2.73 0.72
CA ASN A 40 2.65 -1.31 0.53
C ASN A 40 2.32 -1.05 -0.95
N ASP A 41 2.21 -2.10 -1.79
CA ASP A 41 1.92 -2.00 -3.20
C ASP A 41 0.57 -1.37 -3.43
N GLN A 42 -0.50 -1.72 -2.70
CA GLN A 42 -1.81 -1.08 -2.92
C GLN A 42 -1.81 0.40 -2.57
N ASN A 43 -1.19 0.80 -1.46
CA ASN A 43 -1.08 2.22 -1.10
C ASN A 43 -0.12 2.96 -2.03
N SER A 44 0.95 2.32 -2.51
CA SER A 44 1.87 2.92 -3.49
C SER A 44 1.22 3.05 -4.87
N LEU A 45 0.42 2.06 -5.27
CA LEU A 45 -0.37 2.03 -6.49
C LEU A 45 -1.44 3.13 -6.46
N TYR A 46 -2.11 3.31 -5.32
CA TYR A 46 -3.04 4.40 -5.12
C TYR A 46 -2.38 5.76 -5.40
N TRP A 47 -1.26 6.07 -4.73
CA TRP A 47 -0.56 7.34 -4.97
C TRP A 47 -0.04 7.49 -6.41
N LYS A 48 0.35 6.37 -7.04
CA LYS A 48 0.70 6.35 -8.46
C LYS A 48 -0.48 6.78 -9.34
N TRP A 49 -1.67 6.21 -9.12
CA TRP A 49 -2.88 6.58 -9.86
C TRP A 49 -3.23 8.06 -9.67
N LEU A 50 -3.14 8.58 -8.43
CA LEU A 50 -3.38 10.01 -8.19
C LEU A 50 -2.45 10.90 -9.02
N GLY A 51 -1.17 10.52 -9.12
CA GLY A 51 -0.20 11.23 -9.95
C GLY A 51 -0.49 11.12 -11.45
N GLU A 52 -1.00 9.98 -11.92
CA GLU A 52 -1.40 9.79 -13.32
C GLU A 52 -2.65 10.60 -13.67
N ILE A 53 -3.64 10.63 -12.78
CA ILE A 53 -4.88 11.40 -12.92
C ILE A 53 -4.55 12.90 -12.92
N ALA A 54 -3.72 13.36 -11.97
CA ALA A 54 -3.32 14.75 -11.87
C ALA A 54 -2.61 15.25 -13.14
N LYS A 55 -1.76 14.43 -13.76
CA LYS A 55 -1.09 14.74 -15.03
C LYS A 55 -2.04 14.84 -16.22
N GLN A 56 -3.14 14.08 -16.20
CA GLN A 56 -4.15 14.09 -17.27
C GLN A 56 -5.14 15.26 -17.13
N GLN A 57 -4.96 16.11 -16.13
CA GLN A 57 -5.83 17.26 -15.88
C GLN A 57 -5.08 18.55 -16.14
N ASN A 58 -5.74 19.45 -16.89
CA ASN A 58 -5.19 20.76 -17.20
C ASN A 58 -5.30 21.77 -16.03
N VAL A 59 -5.90 21.38 -14.90
CA VAL A 59 -6.26 22.31 -13.82
C VAL A 59 -5.22 22.33 -12.70
N SER A 60 -4.71 21.17 -12.28
CA SER A 60 -3.65 21.06 -11.29
C SER A 60 -2.99 19.68 -11.36
N ASN A 61 -1.66 19.66 -11.35
CA ASN A 61 -0.85 18.45 -11.32
C ASN A 61 -0.56 17.97 -9.88
N ASP A 62 -1.38 18.40 -8.91
CA ASP A 62 -1.22 18.04 -7.51
C ASP A 62 -2.03 16.78 -7.15
N PRO A 63 -1.37 15.64 -6.85
CA PRO A 63 -2.04 14.42 -6.44
C PRO A 63 -2.81 14.55 -5.11
N GLU A 64 -2.42 15.49 -4.23
CA GLU A 64 -3.07 15.68 -2.92
C GLU A 64 -4.52 16.18 -3.06
N ILE A 65 -4.81 16.96 -4.11
CA ILE A 65 -6.18 17.40 -4.40
C ILE A 65 -7.06 16.18 -4.70
N TRP A 66 -6.56 15.27 -5.54
CA TRP A 66 -7.25 14.02 -5.86
C TRP A 66 -7.33 13.08 -4.67
N HIS A 67 -6.32 13.10 -3.78
CA HIS A 67 -6.37 12.37 -2.52
C HIS A 67 -7.59 12.79 -1.69
N GLU A 68 -7.76 14.10 -1.45
CA GLU A 68 -8.86 14.61 -0.64
C GLU A 68 -10.23 14.44 -1.33
N ILE A 69 -10.30 14.58 -2.65
CA ILE A 69 -11.53 14.28 -3.43
C ILE A 69 -11.94 12.82 -3.23
N PHE A 70 -11.08 11.86 -3.56
CA PHE A 70 -11.45 10.45 -3.49
C PHE A 70 -11.70 9.98 -2.06
N LYS A 71 -10.96 10.54 -1.10
CA LYS A 71 -11.17 10.26 0.31
C LYS A 71 -12.56 10.71 0.77
N LYS A 72 -13.04 11.87 0.31
CA LYS A 72 -14.39 12.35 0.61
C LYS A 72 -15.49 11.47 0.01
N TYR A 73 -15.31 10.94 -1.20
CA TYR A 73 -16.36 10.21 -1.90
C TYR A 73 -16.36 8.69 -1.63
N TYR A 74 -15.20 8.09 -1.40
CA TYR A 74 -15.05 6.64 -1.47
C TYR A 74 -14.42 6.00 -0.23
N CYS A 75 -13.78 6.78 0.65
CA CYS A 75 -13.15 6.22 1.84
C CYS A 75 -14.22 5.87 2.89
N PRO A 76 -14.18 4.67 3.50
CA PRO A 76 -15.15 4.27 4.50
C PRO A 76 -15.10 5.19 5.73
N GLU A 77 -16.28 5.57 6.20
CA GLU A 77 -16.45 6.37 7.41
C GLU A 77 -16.15 5.53 8.66
N LYS A 78 -15.66 6.18 9.70
CA LYS A 78 -15.53 5.63 11.05
C LYS A 78 -16.33 6.48 12.01
N VAL A 79 -17.24 5.82 12.72
CA VAL A 79 -17.87 6.40 13.90
C VAL A 79 -16.86 6.39 15.04
N VAL A 80 -16.47 7.57 15.51
CA VAL A 80 -15.62 7.74 16.70
C VAL A 80 -16.39 8.63 17.65
N ASN A 81 -16.80 8.08 18.80
CA ASN A 81 -17.53 8.81 19.85
C ASN A 81 -18.72 9.63 19.30
N GLU A 82 -19.68 8.98 18.66
CA GLU A 82 -20.90 9.60 18.09
C GLU A 82 -20.67 10.62 16.95
N HIS A 83 -19.42 10.89 16.58
CA HIS A 83 -19.08 11.70 15.41
C HIS A 83 -18.65 10.81 14.23
N ILE A 84 -19.20 11.09 13.05
CA ILE A 84 -18.79 10.47 11.79
C ILE A 84 -17.51 11.16 11.31
N SER A 85 -16.42 10.40 11.21
CA SER A 85 -15.12 10.89 10.72
C SER A 85 -14.61 10.02 9.58
N ILE A 86 -13.96 10.60 8.58
CA ILE A 86 -13.40 9.83 7.46
C ILE A 86 -12.15 9.07 7.94
N LYS A 87 -12.05 7.75 7.68
CA LYS A 87 -10.83 7.00 8.01
C LYS A 87 -9.64 7.56 7.25
N SER A 88 -8.48 7.58 7.90
CA SER A 88 -7.22 7.78 7.16
C SER A 88 -6.98 6.55 6.28
N THR A 89 -6.61 6.76 5.02
CA THR A 89 -6.24 5.67 4.09
C THR A 89 -5.12 4.78 4.66
N LYS A 90 -4.23 5.33 5.49
CA LYS A 90 -3.18 4.60 6.20
C LYS A 90 -3.69 3.58 7.24
N LYS A 91 -4.96 3.69 7.64
CA LYS A 91 -5.61 2.84 8.64
C LYS A 91 -6.60 1.85 8.04
N LEU A 92 -6.77 1.85 6.72
CA LEU A 92 -7.61 0.87 6.03
C LEU A 92 -6.96 -0.51 6.13
N ASP A 93 -7.79 -1.53 6.33
CA ASP A 93 -7.35 -2.91 6.15
C ASP A 93 -7.17 -3.25 4.65
N LEU A 94 -6.67 -4.45 4.37
CA LEU A 94 -6.38 -4.88 3.00
C LEU A 94 -7.64 -4.93 2.12
N GLY A 95 -8.78 -5.39 2.68
CA GLY A 95 -10.04 -5.48 1.96
C GLY A 95 -10.65 -4.11 1.72
N GLU A 96 -10.62 -3.24 2.74
CA GLU A 96 -11.07 -1.86 2.67
C GLU A 96 -10.27 -1.06 1.63
N MET A 97 -8.94 -1.25 1.59
CA MET A 97 -8.07 -0.58 0.62
C MET A 97 -8.31 -1.10 -0.81
N HIS A 98 -8.47 -2.42 -0.98
CA HIS A 98 -8.80 -3.00 -2.27
C HIS A 98 -10.15 -2.50 -2.80
N PHE A 99 -11.18 -2.49 -1.96
CA PHE A 99 -12.49 -1.94 -2.31
C PHE A 99 -12.44 -0.45 -2.66
N TYR A 100 -11.62 0.31 -1.94
CA TYR A 100 -11.38 1.72 -2.22
C TYR A 100 -10.71 1.93 -3.60
N LEU A 101 -9.72 1.11 -3.95
CA LEU A 101 -9.08 1.13 -5.27
C LEU A 101 -10.06 0.74 -6.40
N ASN A 102 -10.90 -0.29 -6.22
CA ASN A 102 -11.92 -0.69 -7.21
C ASN A 102 -12.87 0.47 -7.56
N LYS A 103 -13.23 1.30 -6.58
CA LYS A 103 -14.06 2.49 -6.82
C LYS A 103 -13.35 3.55 -7.66
N ILE A 104 -12.06 3.76 -7.40
CA ILE A 104 -11.25 4.74 -8.14
C ILE A 104 -10.99 4.25 -9.56
N GLU A 105 -10.71 2.97 -9.76
CA GLU A 105 -10.57 2.37 -11.09
C GLU A 105 -11.84 2.60 -11.91
N ARG A 106 -13.02 2.28 -11.38
CA ARG A 106 -14.30 2.52 -12.06
C ARG A 106 -14.49 3.99 -12.42
N TYR A 107 -14.21 4.90 -11.48
CA TYR A 107 -14.24 6.33 -11.76
C TYR A 107 -13.31 6.72 -12.92
N CYS A 108 -12.12 6.13 -12.98
CA CYS A 108 -11.17 6.37 -14.06
C CYS A 108 -11.70 5.85 -15.39
N MET A 109 -12.22 4.62 -15.44
CA MET A 109 -12.81 4.02 -16.64
C MET A 109 -13.99 4.84 -17.16
N ASP A 110 -14.92 5.25 -16.28
CA ASP A 110 -16.12 6.02 -16.65
C ASP A 110 -15.79 7.39 -17.24
N ARG A 111 -14.66 7.98 -16.81
CA ARG A 111 -14.22 9.33 -17.20
C ARG A 111 -13.12 9.33 -18.27
N GLY A 112 -12.65 8.16 -18.68
CA GLY A 112 -11.58 8.01 -19.66
C GLY A 112 -10.17 8.35 -19.15
N TYR A 113 -9.93 8.28 -17.83
CA TYR A 113 -8.58 8.41 -17.27
C TYR A 113 -7.78 7.13 -17.49
N LEU A 114 -6.55 7.28 -17.95
CA LEU A 114 -5.60 6.20 -18.12
C LEU A 114 -4.82 5.98 -16.82
N ILE A 115 -5.01 4.84 -16.18
CA ILE A 115 -4.29 4.46 -14.96
C ILE A 115 -3.50 3.17 -15.20
N THR A 116 -2.31 3.06 -14.60
CA THR A 116 -1.49 1.86 -14.75
C THR A 116 -1.91 0.78 -13.76
N ILE A 117 -2.30 -0.40 -14.26
CA ILE A 117 -2.59 -1.58 -13.43
C ILE A 117 -1.56 -2.67 -13.74
N PRO A 118 -0.55 -2.89 -12.88
CA PRO A 118 0.43 -3.95 -13.12
C PRO A 118 -0.20 -5.33 -12.93
N GLU A 119 0.01 -6.24 -13.88
CA GLU A 119 -0.51 -7.63 -13.83
C GLU A 119 -0.07 -8.38 -12.57
N ASN A 120 1.14 -8.12 -12.10
CA ASN A 120 1.70 -8.76 -10.89
C ASN A 120 1.35 -8.01 -9.58
N SER A 121 0.46 -7.01 -9.61
CA SER A 121 0.11 -6.24 -8.41
C SER A 121 -0.82 -7.02 -7.48
N GLU A 122 -0.70 -6.78 -6.17
CA GLU A 122 -1.63 -7.34 -5.16
C GLU A 122 -3.08 -6.96 -5.45
N TYR A 123 -3.31 -5.79 -6.08
CA TYR A 123 -4.61 -5.37 -6.56
C TYR A 123 -5.18 -6.31 -7.63
N GLN A 124 -4.43 -6.56 -8.71
CA GLN A 124 -4.85 -7.45 -9.80
C GLN A 124 -5.11 -8.87 -9.31
N GLN A 125 -4.21 -9.42 -8.48
CA GLN A 125 -4.37 -10.77 -7.93
C GLN A 125 -5.61 -10.94 -7.03
N LEU A 126 -6.10 -9.85 -6.43
CA LEU A 126 -7.33 -9.86 -5.63
C LEU A 126 -8.57 -9.68 -6.50
N LEU A 127 -8.48 -8.93 -7.60
CA LEU A 127 -9.52 -8.86 -8.62
C LEU A 127 -9.74 -10.23 -9.27
N ASP A 128 -8.68 -10.86 -9.75
CA ASP A 128 -8.75 -12.17 -10.43
C ASP A 128 -9.36 -13.26 -9.53
N ARG A 129 -9.15 -13.16 -8.20
CA ARG A 129 -9.73 -14.06 -7.20
C ARG A 129 -11.21 -13.81 -6.94
N GLN A 130 -11.76 -12.64 -7.26
CA GLN A 130 -13.19 -12.32 -7.15
C GLN A 130 -13.97 -12.69 -8.41
N GLU A 131 -13.29 -12.79 -9.56
CA GLU A 131 -13.88 -13.19 -10.84
C GLU A 131 -13.88 -14.72 -11.09
N GLN A 132 -13.28 -15.50 -10.19
CA GLN A 132 -13.32 -16.98 -10.15
C GLN A 132 -14.41 -17.49 -9.22
#